data_AF-F0IIK4-F1
#
_entry.id   AF-F0IIK4-F1
#
_cell.length_a   1.000
_cell.length_b   1.000
_cell.length_c   1.000
_cell.angle_alpha   90.00
_cell.angle_beta   90.00
_cell.angle_gamma   90.00
#
_symmetry.space_group_name_H-M   'P 1'
#
loop_
_entity.id
_entity.type
_entity.pdbx_description
1 polymer ?
#
loop_
_entity_poly.entity_id
_entity_poly.type
_entity_poly.pdbx_seq_one_letter_code
_entity_poly.pdbx_strand_id
1 'polypeptide(L)'
;MNHIKKYFGHLLDPQLIIIVLVIIMGCVALKMFFASKVSGFKDKYKTKFYIYVSAAVFVYALVPLMGYSRLFIDNNLYEFIFYQIASLGLGILHCFLYRYYFKKFESKEALTEYLFAILIVAFASIPFLLIYSFLNDVIFAYWMLMHFLWFFVPTLLN
;
A
#
# COMPACT_ATOMS: atom_id res chain seq x y z
N MET A 1 -25.12 14.76 13.60
CA MET A 1 -23.85 14.95 14.33
C MET A 1 -23.30 13.68 14.99
N ASN A 2 -24.15 12.74 15.47
CA ASN A 2 -23.68 11.50 16.11
C ASN A 2 -23.08 10.45 15.15
N HIS A 3 -23.53 10.36 13.89
CA HIS A 3 -23.01 9.37 12.93
C HIS A 3 -21.59 9.69 12.44
N ILE A 4 -21.28 10.96 12.16
CA ILE A 4 -19.92 11.38 11.76
C ILE A 4 -18.94 11.16 12.91
N LYS A 5 -19.34 11.47 14.15
CA LYS A 5 -18.52 11.21 15.35
C LYS A 5 -18.16 9.72 15.49
N LYS A 6 -19.03 8.80 15.06
CA LYS A 6 -18.77 7.36 15.11
C LYS A 6 -17.60 6.95 14.21
N TYR A 7 -17.62 7.37 12.94
CA TYR A 7 -16.56 7.05 11.98
C TYR A 7 -15.20 7.66 12.35
N PHE A 8 -15.21 8.91 12.84
CA PHE A 8 -13.98 9.52 13.36
C PHE A 8 -13.53 8.88 14.69
N GLY A 9 -14.44 8.29 15.46
CA GLY A 9 -14.10 7.55 16.67
C GLY A 9 -13.18 6.36 16.38
N HIS A 10 -13.40 5.65 15.27
CA HIS A 10 -12.54 4.53 14.86
C HIS A 10 -11.12 4.99 14.49
N LEU A 11 -10.99 6.18 13.89
CA LEU A 11 -9.68 6.76 13.56
C LEU A 11 -8.89 7.19 14.80
N LEU A 12 -9.57 7.45 15.92
CA LEU A 12 -8.97 7.84 17.19
C LEU A 12 -8.62 6.63 18.06
N ASP A 13 -8.78 5.41 17.55
CA ASP A 13 -8.33 4.21 18.24
C ASP A 13 -6.80 4.28 18.49
N PRO A 14 -6.34 4.20 19.76
CA PRO A 14 -4.93 4.31 20.08
C PRO A 14 -4.05 3.26 19.38
N GLN A 15 -4.55 2.04 19.17
CA GLN A 15 -3.80 0.97 18.51
C GLN A 15 -3.62 1.29 17.02
N LEU A 16 -4.67 1.77 16.35
CA LEU A 16 -4.58 2.22 14.96
C LEU A 16 -3.54 3.34 14.81
N ILE A 17 -3.59 4.35 15.69
CA ILE A 17 -2.64 5.48 15.66
C ILE A 17 -1.21 4.99 15.82
N ILE A 18 -0.94 4.13 16.81
CA ILE A 18 0.41 3.59 17.06
C ILE A 18 0.90 2.80 15.84
N ILE A 19 0.07 1.92 15.28
CA ILE A 19 0.44 1.11 14.11
C ILE A 19 0.75 2.00 12.90
N VAL A 20 -0.10 2.99 12.60
CA VAL A 20 0.13 3.93 11.50
C VAL A 20 1.43 4.70 11.69
N LEU A 21 1.71 5.18 12.91
CA LEU A 21 2.98 5.87 13.23
C LEU A 21 4.19 4.95 13.02
N VAL A 22 4.12 3.70 13.46
CA VAL A 22 5.19 2.71 13.25
C VAL A 22 5.42 2.45 11.76
N ILE A 23 4.34 2.30 10.97
CA ILE A 23 4.44 2.14 9.52
C ILE A 23 5.08 3.38 8.89
N ILE A 24 4.69 4.60 9.27
CA ILE A 24 5.29 5.84 8.75
C ILE A 24 6.79 5.89 9.05
N MET A 25 7.20 5.59 10.28
CA MET A 25 8.63 5.54 10.64
C MET A 25 9.37 4.48 9.82
N GLY A 26 8.77 3.29 9.66
CA GLY A 26 9.27 2.22 8.81
C GLY A 26 9.42 2.64 7.35
N CYS A 27 8.44 3.35 6.78
CA CYS A 27 8.47 3.87 5.42
C CYS A 27 9.64 4.85 5.22
N VAL A 28 9.88 5.76 6.16
CA VAL A 28 11.00 6.71 6.09
C VAL A 28 12.33 5.97 6.13
N ALA A 29 12.51 5.05 7.09
CA ALA A 29 13.72 4.26 7.22
C ALA A 29 13.97 3.39 5.97
N LEU A 30 12.95 2.67 5.51
CA LEU A 30 13.02 1.82 4.32
C LEU A 30 13.32 2.63 3.06
N LYS A 31 12.74 3.83 2.92
CA LYS A 31 13.05 4.75 1.81
C LYS A 31 14.50 5.23 1.85
N MET A 32 15.03 5.54 3.03
CA MET A 32 16.44 5.90 3.17
C MET A 32 17.35 4.74 2.78
N PHE A 33 17.03 3.54 3.24
CA PHE A 33 17.76 2.32 2.88
C PHE A 33 17.69 2.04 1.38
N PHE A 34 16.51 2.09 0.76
CA PHE A 34 16.32 1.92 -0.68
C PHE A 34 17.12 2.95 -1.49
N ALA A 35 17.05 4.23 -1.10
CA ALA A 35 17.80 5.29 -1.77
C ALA A 35 19.32 5.12 -1.65
N SER A 36 19.81 4.44 -0.60
CA SER A 36 21.23 4.11 -0.46
C SER A 36 21.68 2.97 -1.40
N LYS A 37 20.76 2.11 -1.82
CA LYS A 37 21.02 1.00 -2.75
C LYS A 37 20.93 1.39 -4.21
N VAL A 38 20.14 2.41 -4.53
CA VAL A 38 19.96 2.90 -5.91
C VAL A 38 20.96 4.00 -6.23
N SER A 39 21.93 3.69 -7.09
CA SER A 39 22.91 4.68 -7.58
C SER A 39 22.22 5.83 -8.33
N GLY A 40 22.54 7.08 -7.97
CA GLY A 40 21.94 8.25 -8.60
C GLY A 40 20.45 8.45 -8.28
N PHE A 41 19.93 7.85 -7.19
CA PHE A 41 18.53 8.01 -6.79
C PHE A 41 18.09 9.48 -6.74
N LYS A 42 18.91 10.35 -6.12
CA LYS A 42 18.58 11.77 -5.93
C LYS A 42 18.42 12.52 -7.24
N ASP A 43 19.27 12.22 -8.22
CA ASP A 43 19.38 13.00 -9.46
C ASP A 43 18.46 12.45 -10.56
N LYS A 44 18.38 11.12 -10.70
CA LYS A 44 17.67 10.45 -11.80
C LYS A 44 16.25 10.02 -11.46
N TYR A 45 16.02 9.56 -10.22
CA TYR A 45 14.82 8.78 -9.89
C TYR A 45 13.90 9.43 -8.86
N LYS A 46 14.39 10.41 -8.08
CA LYS A 46 13.66 11.04 -6.98
C LYS A 46 12.24 11.48 -7.39
N THR A 47 12.13 12.26 -8.46
CA THR A 47 10.82 12.78 -8.92
C THR A 47 9.89 11.66 -9.38
N LYS A 48 10.37 10.75 -10.22
CA LYS A 48 9.61 9.58 -10.71
C LYS A 48 9.11 8.72 -9.55
N PHE A 49 9.98 8.49 -8.57
CA PHE A 49 9.67 7.74 -7.36
C PHE A 49 8.55 8.42 -6.57
N TYR A 50 8.65 9.72 -6.29
CA TYR A 50 7.60 10.42 -5.53
C TYR A 50 6.26 10.46 -6.26
N ILE A 51 6.26 10.67 -7.59
CA ILE A 51 5.04 10.59 -8.39
C ILE A 51 4.40 9.21 -8.24
N TYR A 52 5.21 8.16 -8.38
CA TYR A 52 4.72 6.79 -8.30
C TYR A 52 4.22 6.41 -6.89
N VAL A 53 4.95 6.77 -5.83
CA VAL A 53 4.50 6.54 -4.44
C VAL A 53 3.21 7.30 -4.16
N SER A 54 3.11 8.57 -4.55
CA SER A 54 1.88 9.36 -4.39
C SER A 54 0.70 8.75 -5.15
N ALA A 55 0.93 8.27 -6.38
CA ALA A 55 -0.09 7.57 -7.16
C ALA A 55 -0.52 6.27 -6.47
N ALA A 56 0.42 5.48 -5.94
CA ALA A 56 0.10 4.26 -5.19
C ALA A 56 -0.70 4.56 -3.92
N VAL A 57 -0.30 5.57 -3.14
CA VAL A 57 -1.03 6.04 -1.95
C VAL A 57 -2.46 6.45 -2.33
N PHE A 58 -2.63 7.22 -3.41
CA PHE A 58 -3.94 7.64 -3.88
C PHE A 58 -4.81 6.45 -4.31
N VAL A 59 -4.27 5.54 -5.13
CA VAL A 59 -4.99 4.34 -5.59
C VAL A 59 -5.42 3.48 -4.39
N TYR A 60 -4.52 3.23 -3.44
CA TYR A 60 -4.83 2.42 -2.26
C TYR A 60 -5.72 3.12 -1.23
N ALA A 61 -5.93 4.44 -1.32
CA ALA A 61 -7.02 5.11 -0.62
C ALA A 61 -8.39 4.79 -1.25
N LEU A 62 -8.45 4.58 -2.57
CA LEU A 62 -9.68 4.27 -3.30
C LEU A 62 -10.08 2.80 -3.19
N VAL A 63 -9.13 1.88 -3.09
CA VAL A 63 -9.40 0.43 -2.97
C VAL A 63 -10.42 0.11 -1.86
N PRO A 64 -10.25 0.53 -0.60
CA PRO A 64 -11.23 0.25 0.45
C PRO A 64 -12.57 0.98 0.25
N LEU A 65 -12.59 2.14 -0.43
CA LEU A 65 -13.86 2.79 -0.82
C LEU A 65 -14.64 1.95 -1.84
N MET A 66 -13.94 1.31 -2.77
CA MET A 66 -14.57 0.41 -3.75
C MET A 66 -15.05 -0.89 -3.12
N GLY A 67 -14.30 -1.42 -2.14
CA GLY A 67 -14.71 -2.58 -1.34
C GLY A 67 -15.91 -2.28 -0.44
N TYR A 68 -16.01 -1.06 0.09
CA TYR A 68 -17.18 -0.55 0.80
C TYR A 68 -18.31 -0.14 -0.17
N SER A 69 -18.67 -1.05 -1.08
CA SER A 69 -19.79 -0.89 -2.00
C SER A 69 -20.91 -1.86 -1.67
N ARG A 70 -22.13 -1.59 -2.16
CA ARG A 70 -23.30 -2.47 -1.99
C ARG A 70 -23.09 -3.88 -2.53
N LEU A 71 -22.04 -4.10 -3.32
CA LEU A 71 -21.70 -5.41 -3.89
C LEU A 71 -21.15 -6.38 -2.84
N PHE A 72 -20.58 -5.88 -1.74
CA PHE A 72 -19.90 -6.70 -0.72
C PHE A 72 -20.41 -6.47 0.70
N ILE A 73 -21.50 -5.71 0.86
CA ILE A 73 -22.15 -5.45 2.14
C ILE A 73 -22.46 -6.78 2.86
N ASP A 74 -22.09 -6.85 4.14
CA ASP A 74 -22.25 -7.99 5.04
C ASP A 74 -21.52 -9.27 4.65
N ASN A 75 -20.57 -9.20 3.70
CA ASN A 75 -19.74 -10.35 3.32
C ASN A 75 -18.25 -9.98 3.24
N ASN A 76 -17.61 -9.99 4.41
CA ASN A 76 -16.18 -9.70 4.58
C ASN A 76 -15.29 -10.62 3.73
N LEU A 77 -15.72 -11.86 3.43
CA LEU A 77 -14.93 -12.77 2.60
C LEU A 77 -14.85 -12.28 1.15
N TYR A 78 -15.96 -11.87 0.55
CA TYR A 78 -15.94 -11.34 -0.82
C TYR A 78 -15.25 -9.98 -0.90
N GLU A 79 -15.41 -9.12 0.11
CA GLU A 79 -14.66 -7.87 0.23
C GLU A 79 -13.15 -8.16 0.24
N PHE A 80 -12.70 -9.14 1.03
CA PHE A 80 -11.30 -9.54 1.10
C PHE A 80 -10.79 -10.10 -0.24
N ILE A 81 -11.56 -10.98 -0.90
CA ILE A 81 -11.20 -11.53 -2.23
C ILE A 81 -11.08 -10.39 -3.25
N PHE A 82 -11.98 -9.41 -3.22
CA PHE A 82 -11.88 -8.23 -4.08
C PHE A 82 -10.57 -7.48 -3.86
N TYR A 83 -10.17 -7.25 -2.59
CA TYR A 83 -8.89 -6.63 -2.29
C TYR A 83 -7.69 -7.45 -2.78
N GLN A 84 -7.73 -8.79 -2.67
CA GLN A 84 -6.68 -9.66 -3.18
C GLN A 84 -6.50 -9.53 -4.69
N ILE A 85 -7.62 -9.54 -5.43
CA ILE A 85 -7.62 -9.37 -6.89
C ILE A 85 -7.08 -7.98 -7.27
N ALA A 86 -7.53 -6.93 -6.57
CA ALA A 86 -7.04 -5.57 -6.78
C ALA A 86 -5.52 -5.46 -6.54
N SER A 87 -5.02 -6.02 -5.44
CA SER A 87 -3.59 -6.03 -5.11
C SER A 87 -2.77 -6.85 -6.09
N LEU A 88 -3.29 -7.98 -6.58
CA LEU A 88 -2.62 -8.74 -7.65
C LEU A 88 -2.47 -7.92 -8.93
N GLY A 89 -3.55 -7.26 -9.37
CA GLY A 89 -3.53 -6.39 -10.55
C GLY A 89 -2.54 -5.23 -10.40
N LEU A 90 -2.52 -4.60 -9.22
CA LEU A 90 -1.56 -3.54 -8.90
C LEU A 90 -0.12 -4.05 -8.79
N GLY A 91 0.09 -5.28 -8.34
CA GLY A 91 1.40 -5.94 -8.34
C GLY A 91 1.93 -6.20 -9.76
N ILE A 92 1.05 -6.61 -10.69
CA ILE A 92 1.41 -6.79 -12.11
C ILE A 92 1.80 -5.43 -12.71
N LEU A 93 1.00 -4.39 -12.45
CA LEU A 93 1.30 -3.03 -12.88
C LEU A 93 2.61 -2.51 -12.26
N HIS A 94 2.87 -2.82 -10.99
CA HIS A 94 4.12 -2.48 -10.31
C HIS A 94 5.33 -3.08 -11.01
N CYS A 95 5.30 -4.38 -11.32
CA CYS A 95 6.39 -5.06 -12.04
C CYS A 95 6.58 -4.46 -13.43
N PHE A 96 5.49 -4.15 -14.14
CA PHE A 96 5.55 -3.46 -15.43
C PHE A 96 6.25 -2.08 -15.31
N LEU A 97 5.82 -1.25 -14.37
CA LEU A 97 6.42 0.08 -14.16
C LEU A 97 7.86 -0.01 -13.68
N TYR A 98 8.19 -0.96 -12.81
CA TYR A 98 9.56 -1.24 -12.39
C TYR A 98 10.48 -1.54 -13.58
N ARG A 99 10.04 -2.44 -14.48
CA ARG A 99 10.81 -2.84 -15.66
C ARG A 99 10.92 -1.73 -16.70
N TYR A 100 9.82 -1.04 -17.03
CA TYR A 100 9.79 -0.12 -18.18
C TYR A 100 9.94 1.36 -17.81
N TYR A 101 9.27 1.83 -16.77
CA TYR A 101 9.31 3.24 -16.37
C TYR A 101 10.55 3.58 -15.54
N PHE A 102 10.91 2.69 -14.60
CA PHE A 102 12.11 2.82 -13.76
C PHE A 102 13.35 2.17 -14.37
N LYS A 103 13.21 1.35 -15.42
CA LYS A 103 14.31 0.60 -16.05
C LYS A 103 15.12 -0.20 -15.01
N LYS A 104 14.41 -0.83 -14.06
CA LYS A 104 14.98 -1.56 -12.91
C LYS A 104 15.97 -0.72 -12.08
N PHE A 105 15.84 0.61 -12.10
CA PHE A 105 16.79 1.55 -11.49
C PHE A 105 18.25 1.37 -11.94
N GLU A 106 18.48 0.85 -13.16
CA GLU A 106 19.80 0.45 -13.65
C GLU A 106 20.48 -0.63 -12.77
N SER A 107 19.73 -1.27 -11.86
CA SER A 107 20.21 -2.31 -10.97
C SER A 107 20.03 -3.70 -11.59
N LYS A 108 21.00 -4.59 -11.34
CA LYS A 108 20.93 -6.02 -11.67
C LYS A 108 20.50 -6.87 -10.48
N GLU A 109 20.40 -6.29 -9.28
CA GLU A 109 20.12 -7.03 -8.06
C GLU A 109 18.61 -7.20 -7.85
N ALA A 110 18.17 -8.45 -7.71
CA ALA A 110 16.77 -8.76 -7.35
C ALA A 110 16.33 -8.08 -6.04
N LEU A 111 17.26 -7.88 -5.11
CA LEU A 111 17.00 -7.16 -3.85
C LEU A 111 16.42 -5.76 -4.09
N THR A 112 16.82 -5.06 -5.16
CA THR A 112 16.30 -3.72 -5.46
C THR A 112 14.81 -3.77 -5.79
N GLU A 113 14.37 -4.81 -6.50
CA GLU A 113 12.97 -5.01 -6.84
C GLU A 113 12.14 -5.33 -5.59
N TYR A 114 12.60 -6.28 -4.77
CA TYR A 114 11.92 -6.63 -3.53
C TYR A 114 11.81 -5.45 -2.57
N LEU A 115 12.89 -4.68 -2.37
CA LEU A 115 12.86 -3.50 -1.52
C LEU A 115 11.90 -2.44 -2.07
N PHE A 116 11.82 -2.28 -3.38
CA PHE A 116 10.88 -1.36 -3.99
C PHE A 116 9.43 -1.81 -3.79
N ALA A 117 9.12 -3.09 -4.01
CA ALA A 117 7.79 -3.65 -3.78
C ALA A 117 7.35 -3.51 -2.31
N ILE A 118 8.23 -3.86 -1.36
CA ILE A 118 7.96 -3.71 0.09
C ILE A 118 7.69 -2.24 0.43
N LEU A 119 8.47 -1.33 -0.13
CA LEU A 119 8.29 0.09 0.10
C LEU A 119 6.93 0.59 -0.40
N ILE A 120 6.50 0.15 -1.59
CA ILE A 120 5.20 0.54 -2.13
C ILE A 120 4.06 -0.01 -1.27
N VAL A 121 4.14 -1.27 -0.86
CA VAL A 121 3.15 -1.87 0.06
C VAL A 121 3.12 -1.13 1.39
N ALA A 122 4.27 -0.78 1.96
CA ALA A 122 4.34 -0.04 3.22
C ALA A 122 3.64 1.32 3.11
N PHE A 123 3.92 2.10 2.05
CA PHE A 123 3.23 3.37 1.82
C PHE A 123 1.74 3.20 1.53
N ALA A 124 1.36 2.20 0.74
CA ALA A 124 -0.03 1.90 0.38
C ALA A 124 -0.87 1.42 1.57
N SER A 125 -0.26 0.76 2.55
CA SER A 125 -0.95 0.26 3.73
C SER A 125 -1.50 1.39 4.62
N ILE A 126 -0.86 2.56 4.63
CA ILE A 126 -1.28 3.72 5.44
C ILE A 126 -2.68 4.21 5.04
N PRO A 127 -2.91 4.67 3.78
CA PRO A 127 -4.24 5.12 3.38
C PRO A 127 -5.25 3.98 3.42
N PHE A 128 -4.85 2.74 3.10
CA PHE A 128 -5.75 1.60 3.18
C PHE A 128 -6.28 1.41 4.60
N LEU A 129 -5.40 1.38 5.62
CA LEU A 129 -5.80 1.24 7.02
C LEU A 129 -6.69 2.38 7.49
N LEU A 130 -6.33 3.62 7.16
CA LEU A 130 -7.10 4.79 7.58
C LEU A 130 -8.50 4.78 6.98
N ILE A 131 -8.61 4.57 5.66
CA ILE A 131 -9.90 4.59 4.98
C ILE A 131 -10.74 3.36 5.35
N TYR A 132 -10.14 2.16 5.42
CA TYR A 132 -10.87 0.97 5.84
C TYR A 132 -11.39 1.12 7.27
N SER A 133 -10.56 1.57 8.22
CA SER A 133 -10.98 1.80 9.61
C SER A 133 -11.96 2.95 9.76
N PHE A 134 -11.93 3.94 8.85
CA PHE A 134 -12.93 4.99 8.82
C PHE A 134 -14.30 4.45 8.39
N LEU A 135 -14.35 3.48 7.47
CA LEU A 135 -15.61 2.95 6.94
C LEU A 135 -16.15 1.77 7.77
N ASN A 136 -15.24 0.96 8.30
CA ASN A 136 -15.49 -0.31 8.98
C ASN A 136 -14.89 -0.29 10.40
N ASP A 137 -14.96 -1.40 11.13
CA ASP A 137 -14.31 -1.56 12.43
C ASP A 137 -12.79 -1.78 12.27
N VAL A 138 -11.99 -1.23 13.20
CA VAL A 138 -10.52 -1.31 13.21
C VAL A 138 -10.04 -2.76 13.25
N ILE A 139 -10.75 -3.65 13.94
CA ILE A 139 -10.37 -5.06 14.07
C ILE A 139 -10.24 -5.74 12.70
N PHE A 140 -11.16 -5.45 11.78
CA PHE A 140 -11.13 -6.04 10.44
C PHE A 140 -10.06 -5.43 9.54
N ALA A 141 -9.64 -4.17 9.79
CA ALA A 141 -8.61 -3.50 9.01
C ALA A 141 -7.30 -4.30 8.97
N TYR A 142 -6.92 -4.89 10.11
CA TYR A 142 -5.70 -5.68 10.24
C TYR A 142 -5.75 -7.00 9.45
N TRP A 143 -6.91 -7.67 9.45
CA TRP A 143 -7.12 -8.86 8.63
C TRP A 143 -7.07 -8.53 7.14
N MET A 144 -7.70 -7.41 6.77
CA MET A 144 -7.76 -6.99 5.38
C MET A 144 -6.39 -6.63 4.82
N LEU A 145 -5.41 -6.19 5.64
CA LEU A 145 -4.04 -5.97 5.18
C LEU A 145 -3.39 -7.20 4.51
N MET A 146 -3.83 -8.42 4.83
CA MET A 146 -3.29 -9.65 4.23
C MET A 146 -3.51 -9.71 2.71
N HIS A 147 -4.39 -8.88 2.15
CA HIS A 147 -4.56 -8.76 0.71
C HIS A 147 -3.28 -8.29 -0.01
N PHE A 148 -2.39 -7.55 0.67
CA PHE A 148 -1.11 -7.12 0.12
C PHE A 148 -0.16 -8.27 -0.18
N LEU A 149 -0.36 -9.47 0.38
CA LEU A 149 0.43 -10.65 0.00
C LEU A 149 0.33 -10.94 -1.50
N TRP A 150 -0.84 -10.67 -2.10
CA TRP A 150 -1.07 -10.86 -3.53
C TRP A 150 -0.34 -9.84 -4.41
N PHE A 151 0.02 -8.66 -3.86
CA PHE A 151 0.83 -7.67 -4.57
C PHE A 151 2.24 -8.19 -4.87
N PHE A 152 2.78 -9.08 -4.02
CA PHE A 152 4.12 -9.64 -4.20
C PHE A 152 4.18 -10.80 -5.18
N VAL A 153 3.05 -11.45 -5.49
CA VAL A 153 3.03 -12.63 -6.38
C VAL A 153 3.70 -12.36 -7.73
N PRO A 154 3.44 -11.24 -8.43
CA PRO A 154 4.10 -10.94 -9.70
C PRO A 154 5.61 -10.70 -9.56
N THR A 155 6.06 -10.12 -8.44
CA THR A 155 7.49 -9.90 -8.14
C THR A 155 8.21 -11.21 -7.86
N LEU A 156 7.57 -12.17 -7.19
CA LEU A 156 8.14 -13.50 -6.91
C LEU A 156 8.29 -14.36 -8.17
N LEU A 157 7.53 -14.06 -9.22
CA LEU A 157 7.54 -14.77 -10.51
C LEU A 157 8.37 -14.05 -11.59
N ASN A 158 8.94 -12.87 -11.28
CA ASN A 158 9.70 -12.03 -12.21
C ASN A 158 11.13 -12.54 -12.41
#